data_AF-A0A0S7WE01-F1
#
_entry.id   AF-A0A0S7WE01-F1
#
_cell.length_a   1.000
_cell.length_b   1.000
_cell.length_c   1.000
_cell.angle_alpha   90.00
_cell.angle_beta   90.00
_cell.angle_gamma   90.00
#
_symmetry.space_group_name_H-M   'P 1'
#
loop_
_entity.id
_entity.type
_entity.pdbx_description
1 polymer ?
#
loop_
_entity_poly.entity_id
_entity_poly.type
_entity_poly.pdbx_seq_one_letter_code
_entity_poly.pdbx_strand_id
1 'polypeptide(L)'
;MKVRSDAIVSAVLWVALLLCPPVSSEETGLGALDVASYQINVALDTEEKRLCGDEIVSFRNVSNIPLDALCMHLYPNAFRSERTTFMQGCPSWFRRLAARREQWGSMDITGIAIVDGQSLTDSISIDETVMSMSLPQSLLPGEQ
;
A
#
# COMPACT_ATOMS: atom_id res chain seq x y z
N MET A 1 -77.05 -8.59 -34.61
CA MET A 1 -75.93 -9.56 -34.61
C MET A 1 -74.79 -8.95 -33.80
N LYS A 2 -74.16 -9.76 -32.95
CA LYS A 2 -73.47 -9.37 -31.70
C LYS A 2 -72.05 -8.82 -31.92
N VAL A 3 -71.60 -8.01 -30.95
CA VAL A 3 -70.37 -7.22 -30.89
C VAL A 3 -69.15 -8.05 -30.40
N ARG A 4 -67.96 -7.69 -30.95
CA ARG A 4 -66.55 -7.84 -30.51
C ARG A 4 -66.21 -8.61 -29.21
N SER A 5 -65.23 -9.52 -29.27
CA SER A 5 -64.04 -9.55 -28.40
C SER A 5 -63.03 -10.56 -28.96
N ASP A 6 -61.73 -10.28 -28.88
CA ASP A 6 -60.63 -11.22 -28.60
C ASP A 6 -59.30 -10.53 -28.90
N ALA A 7 -59.07 -9.43 -28.16
CA ALA A 7 -57.81 -8.68 -28.15
C ALA A 7 -57.20 -8.65 -26.75
N ILE A 8 -57.46 -9.66 -25.91
CA ILE A 8 -57.17 -9.56 -24.46
C ILE A 8 -56.01 -10.46 -23.98
N VAL A 9 -55.57 -11.47 -24.74
CA VAL A 9 -54.63 -12.46 -24.15
C VAL A 9 -53.15 -12.05 -24.20
N SER A 10 -52.74 -11.02 -24.95
CA SER A 10 -51.30 -10.82 -25.24
C SER A 10 -50.58 -9.67 -24.50
N ALA A 11 -51.24 -8.81 -23.74
CA ALA A 11 -50.60 -7.56 -23.29
C ALA A 11 -50.51 -7.36 -21.77
N VAL A 12 -50.85 -8.36 -20.95
CA VAL A 12 -50.72 -8.25 -19.48
C VAL A 12 -49.30 -8.57 -18.99
N LEU A 13 -48.45 -9.20 -19.82
CA LEU A 13 -47.07 -9.53 -19.45
C LEU A 13 -46.04 -8.43 -19.77
N TRP A 14 -46.48 -7.23 -20.18
CA TRP A 14 -45.58 -6.10 -20.48
C TRP A 14 -45.62 -4.96 -19.44
N VAL A 15 -46.53 -5.02 -18.46
CA VAL A 15 -46.69 -3.92 -17.48
C VAL A 15 -45.95 -4.20 -16.16
N ALA A 16 -45.62 -5.46 -15.86
CA ALA A 16 -44.93 -5.80 -14.60
C ALA A 16 -43.43 -5.46 -14.58
N LEU A 17 -42.85 -4.93 -15.67
CA LEU A 17 -41.45 -4.51 -15.73
C LEU A 17 -41.23 -3.02 -15.43
N LEU A 18 -42.28 -2.25 -15.14
CA LEU A 18 -42.21 -0.79 -14.93
C LEU A 18 -42.42 -0.35 -13.47
N LEU A 19 -42.57 -1.29 -12.54
CA LEU A 19 -42.69 -1.01 -11.10
C LEU A 19 -41.50 -1.55 -10.28
N CYS A 20 -40.38 -1.85 -10.94
CA CYS A 20 -39.12 -1.90 -10.20
C CYS A 20 -38.76 -0.45 -9.92
N PRO A 21 -38.77 0.04 -8.67
CA PRO A 21 -38.09 1.29 -8.37
C PRO A 21 -36.66 1.12 -8.91
N PRO A 22 -36.01 2.17 -9.45
CA PRO A 22 -34.60 2.07 -9.75
C PRO A 22 -33.97 1.55 -8.47
N VAL A 23 -33.35 0.36 -8.54
CA VAL A 23 -32.46 -0.04 -7.47
C VAL A 23 -31.45 1.10 -7.50
N SER A 24 -31.51 1.98 -6.51
CA SER A 24 -30.41 2.90 -6.30
C SER A 24 -29.25 1.97 -6.05
N SER A 25 -28.40 1.83 -7.05
CA SER A 25 -27.03 1.46 -6.81
C SER A 25 -26.52 2.55 -5.89
N GLU A 26 -26.64 2.35 -4.58
CA GLU A 26 -25.63 2.86 -3.69
C GLU A 26 -24.36 2.21 -4.23
N GLU A 27 -23.66 2.94 -5.10
CA GLU A 27 -22.21 2.78 -5.14
C GLU A 27 -21.80 3.05 -3.70
N THR A 28 -21.71 1.99 -2.91
CA THR A 28 -20.77 1.96 -1.81
C THR A 28 -19.43 2.02 -2.53
N GLY A 29 -19.06 3.24 -2.92
CA GLY A 29 -17.73 3.56 -3.34
C GLY A 29 -16.89 3.23 -2.13
N LEU A 30 -16.38 2.00 -2.08
CA LEU A 30 -15.04 1.77 -1.59
C LEU A 30 -14.12 2.53 -2.55
N GLY A 31 -14.19 3.87 -2.50
CA GLY A 31 -13.13 4.72 -2.96
C GLY A 31 -11.87 4.20 -2.29
N ALA A 32 -10.77 4.13 -3.04
CA ALA A 32 -9.51 3.62 -2.54
C ALA A 32 -9.29 4.18 -1.13
N LEU A 33 -9.20 3.29 -0.14
CA LEU A 33 -8.97 3.71 1.22
C LEU A 33 -7.66 4.51 1.23
N ASP A 34 -7.71 5.72 1.76
CA ASP A 34 -6.52 6.53 1.98
C ASP A 34 -5.75 5.94 3.18
N VAL A 35 -5.03 4.86 2.90
CA VAL A 35 -4.23 4.12 3.89
C VAL A 35 -2.88 4.80 4.09
N ALA A 36 -2.24 5.22 2.99
CA ALA A 36 -0.95 5.85 3.04
C ALA A 36 -0.77 6.85 1.90
N SER A 37 -0.23 8.02 2.22
CA SER A 37 0.27 8.99 1.25
C SER A 37 1.69 9.40 1.57
N TYR A 38 2.43 9.74 0.51
CA TYR A 38 3.87 9.91 0.55
C TYR A 38 4.25 11.22 -0.12
N GLN A 39 5.08 12.01 0.56
CA GLN A 39 5.79 13.14 -0.03
C GLN A 39 7.28 12.84 0.06
N ILE A 40 7.93 12.69 -1.10
CA ILE A 40 9.34 12.31 -1.19
C ILE A 40 10.12 13.45 -1.84
N ASN A 41 11.01 14.06 -1.08
CA ASN A 41 11.96 15.05 -1.56
C ASN A 41 13.30 14.37 -1.72
N VAL A 42 13.88 14.38 -2.92
CA VAL A 42 15.12 13.64 -3.19
C VAL A 42 16.04 14.40 -4.13
N ALA A 43 17.33 14.34 -3.85
CA ALA A 43 18.40 14.79 -4.71
C ALA A 43 19.19 13.58 -5.26
N LEU A 44 19.46 13.61 -6.57
CA LEU A 44 20.29 12.62 -7.25
C LEU A 44 21.74 13.11 -7.31
N ASP A 45 22.63 12.28 -6.77
CA ASP A 45 24.06 12.37 -7.00
C ASP A 45 24.45 11.33 -8.06
N THR A 46 24.79 11.80 -9.27
CA THR A 46 25.16 10.92 -10.38
C THR A 46 26.60 10.41 -10.30
N GLU A 47 27.48 11.10 -9.57
CA GLU A 47 28.88 10.71 -9.40
C GLU A 47 28.95 9.52 -8.44
N GLU A 48 28.33 9.67 -7.26
CA GLU A 48 28.26 8.64 -6.23
C GLU A 48 27.11 7.63 -6.47
N LYS A 49 26.27 7.86 -7.48
CA LYS A 49 25.08 7.04 -7.82
C LYS A 49 24.14 6.85 -6.64
N ARG A 50 23.86 7.95 -5.93
CA ARG A 50 23.12 7.95 -4.67
C ARG A 50 21.91 8.87 -4.73
N LEU A 51 20.85 8.47 -4.05
CA LEU A 51 19.68 9.30 -3.76
C LEU A 51 19.72 9.71 -2.29
N CYS A 52 19.45 10.97 -2.00
CA CYS A 52 19.45 11.52 -0.65
C CYS A 52 18.25 12.44 -0.47
N GLY A 53 17.59 12.37 0.67
CA GLY A 53 16.51 13.28 0.97
C GLY A 53 15.66 12.82 2.13
N ASP A 54 14.43 13.32 2.15
CA ASP A 54 13.44 13.15 3.20
C ASP A 54 12.11 12.67 2.62
N GLU A 55 11.37 11.96 3.45
CA GLU A 55 10.07 11.41 3.12
C GLU A 55 9.10 11.68 4.28
N ILE A 56 7.92 12.20 3.95
CA ILE A 56 6.79 12.30 4.88
C ILE A 56 5.78 11.24 4.49
N VAL A 57 5.48 10.37 5.45
CA VAL A 57 4.45 9.32 5.32
C VAL A 57 3.27 9.70 6.19
N SER A 58 2.11 9.88 5.58
CA SER A 58 0.83 9.94 6.29
C SER A 58 0.22 8.56 6.24
N PHE A 59 0.01 7.91 7.39
CA PHE A 59 -0.49 6.54 7.46
C PHE A 59 -1.71 6.45 8.36
N ARG A 60 -2.81 5.87 7.85
CA ARG A 60 -4.03 5.62 8.62
C ARG A 60 -4.12 4.14 9.01
N ASN A 61 -4.35 3.87 10.30
CA ASN A 61 -4.64 2.52 10.76
C ASN A 61 -6.02 2.06 10.29
N VAL A 62 -6.09 1.31 9.18
CA VAL A 62 -7.33 0.72 8.67
C VAL A 62 -7.65 -0.66 9.25
N SER A 63 -6.84 -1.16 10.19
CA SER A 63 -7.12 -2.40 10.90
C SER A 63 -8.18 -2.18 11.99
N ASN A 64 -8.67 -3.28 12.57
CA ASN A 64 -9.60 -3.25 13.70
C ASN A 64 -8.91 -3.38 15.07
N ILE A 65 -7.58 -3.28 15.12
CA ILE A 65 -6.79 -3.35 16.35
C ILE A 65 -5.87 -2.13 16.50
N PRO A 66 -5.51 -1.74 17.73
CA PRO A 66 -4.44 -0.77 17.97
C PRO A 66 -3.10 -1.27 17.42
N LEU A 67 -2.28 -0.35 16.93
CA LEU A 67 -0.91 -0.63 16.50
C LEU A 67 0.07 0.04 17.47
N ASP A 68 0.99 -0.73 18.04
CA ASP A 68 2.06 -0.22 18.93
C ASP A 68 3.39 -0.03 18.19
N ALA A 69 3.47 -0.49 16.95
CA ALA A 69 4.64 -0.41 16.11
C ALA A 69 4.24 -0.31 14.64
N LEU A 70 5.11 0.31 13.85
CA LEU A 70 5.01 0.34 12.39
C LEU A 70 6.19 -0.40 11.78
N CYS A 71 5.95 -1.04 10.65
CA CYS A 71 6.97 -1.70 9.86
C CYS A 71 7.01 -1.10 8.45
N MET A 72 8.22 -0.94 7.90
CA MET A 72 8.46 -0.44 6.56
C MET A 72 9.44 -1.33 5.82
N HIS A 73 9.28 -1.45 4.51
CA HIS A 73 10.18 -2.23 3.67
C HIS A 73 11.33 -1.37 3.13
N LEU A 74 12.54 -1.70 3.56
CA LEU A 74 13.81 -1.23 2.98
C LEU A 74 14.26 -2.19 1.87
N TYR A 75 13.40 -2.41 0.87
CA TYR A 75 13.61 -3.43 -0.17
C TYR A 75 14.98 -3.37 -0.87
N PRO A 76 15.59 -2.20 -1.15
CA PRO A 76 16.94 -2.15 -1.72
C PRO A 76 17.97 -2.97 -0.92
N ASN A 77 17.83 -3.08 0.40
CA ASN A 77 18.72 -3.87 1.25
C ASN A 77 18.73 -5.36 0.92
N ALA A 78 17.72 -5.88 0.20
CA ALA A 78 17.74 -7.25 -0.33
C ALA A 78 18.94 -7.49 -1.26
N PHE A 79 19.45 -6.43 -1.88
CA PHE A 79 20.53 -6.46 -2.85
C PHE A 79 21.83 -5.86 -2.30
N ARG A 80 21.99 -5.72 -0.98
CA ARG A 80 23.20 -5.12 -0.39
C ARG A 80 24.44 -6.00 -0.50
N SER A 81 24.25 -7.32 -0.66
CA SER A 81 25.32 -8.29 -0.85
C SER A 81 24.76 -9.65 -1.29
N GLU A 82 25.63 -10.56 -1.69
CA GLU A 82 25.26 -11.97 -1.97
C GLU A 82 24.78 -12.75 -0.74
N ARG A 83 25.00 -12.23 0.47
CA ARG A 83 24.73 -12.92 1.73
C ARG A 83 23.31 -12.72 2.23
N THR A 84 22.53 -11.81 1.65
CA THR A 84 21.16 -11.58 2.09
C THR A 84 20.29 -12.81 1.89
N THR A 85 19.27 -12.98 2.71
CA THR A 85 18.32 -14.10 2.57
C THR A 85 17.73 -14.16 1.16
N PHE A 86 17.39 -12.99 0.59
CA PHE A 86 16.89 -12.88 -0.78
C PHE A 86 17.89 -13.40 -1.82
N MET A 87 19.16 -12.99 -1.75
CA MET A 87 20.18 -13.42 -2.71
C MET A 87 20.55 -14.90 -2.54
N GLN A 88 20.51 -15.43 -1.32
CA GLN A 88 20.70 -16.85 -1.06
C GLN A 88 19.58 -17.72 -1.62
N GLY A 89 18.33 -17.23 -1.58
CA GLY A 89 17.16 -17.88 -2.19
C GLY A 89 17.15 -17.81 -3.72
N CYS A 90 17.87 -16.85 -4.31
CA CYS A 90 17.90 -16.67 -5.76
C CYS A 90 18.68 -17.80 -6.49
N PRO A 91 18.28 -18.14 -7.74
CA PRO A 91 19.01 -19.08 -8.56
C PRO A 91 20.49 -18.73 -8.74
N SER A 92 21.35 -19.75 -8.83
CA SER A 92 22.81 -19.54 -8.91
C SER A 92 23.24 -18.69 -10.11
N TRP A 93 22.51 -18.72 -11.23
CA TRP A 93 22.81 -17.88 -12.40
C TRP A 93 22.53 -16.39 -12.14
N PHE A 94 21.48 -16.08 -11.36
CA PHE A 94 21.15 -14.71 -10.98
C PHE A 94 22.21 -14.15 -10.04
N ARG A 95 22.63 -14.92 -9.02
CA ARG A 95 23.75 -14.54 -8.15
C ARG A 95 25.04 -14.26 -8.92
N ARG A 96 25.40 -15.14 -9.87
CA ARG A 96 26.58 -14.94 -10.73
C ARG A 96 26.50 -13.66 -11.55
N LEU A 97 25.31 -13.30 -12.03
CA LEU A 97 25.10 -12.07 -12.79
C LEU A 97 25.24 -10.83 -11.90
N ALA A 98 24.65 -10.85 -10.71
CA ALA A 98 24.73 -9.76 -9.73
C ALA A 98 26.19 -9.54 -9.25
N ALA A 99 26.88 -10.62 -8.87
CA ALA A 99 28.25 -10.55 -8.38
C ALA A 99 29.24 -9.99 -9.41
N ARG A 100 29.06 -10.29 -10.70
CA ARG A 100 29.93 -9.79 -11.79
C ARG A 100 29.82 -8.28 -12.01
N ARG A 101 28.71 -7.69 -11.59
CA ARG A 101 28.45 -6.27 -11.85
C ARG A 101 28.82 -5.38 -10.68
N GLU A 102 29.13 -5.96 -9.51
CA GLU A 102 29.32 -5.22 -8.25
C GLU A 102 28.23 -4.15 -8.02
N GLN A 103 27.03 -4.38 -8.58
CA GLN A 103 25.89 -3.49 -8.51
C GLN A 103 25.06 -3.89 -7.30
N TRP A 104 25.52 -3.47 -6.14
CA TRP A 104 24.78 -3.62 -4.90
C TRP A 104 23.85 -2.42 -4.70
N GLY A 105 22.70 -2.70 -4.10
CA GLY A 105 21.74 -1.69 -3.69
C GLY A 105 21.58 -1.72 -2.18
N SER A 106 21.48 -0.55 -1.57
CA SER A 106 21.16 -0.42 -0.16
C SER A 106 20.36 0.86 0.07
N MET A 107 19.71 0.91 1.22
CA MET A 107 18.99 2.07 1.72
C MET A 107 19.33 2.23 3.19
N ASP A 108 19.83 3.40 3.54
CA ASP A 108 20.21 3.77 4.89
C ASP A 108 19.20 4.78 5.44
N ILE A 109 18.68 4.50 6.63
CA ILE A 109 17.79 5.41 7.35
C ILE A 109 18.62 6.20 8.34
N THR A 110 18.64 7.52 8.18
CA THR A 110 19.44 8.43 9.03
C THR A 110 18.67 8.95 10.23
N GLY A 111 17.35 8.92 10.19
CA GLY A 111 16.48 9.29 11.31
C GLY A 111 15.01 9.17 10.95
N ILE A 112 14.17 9.03 11.97
CA ILE A 112 12.70 9.04 11.88
C ILE A 112 12.15 9.85 13.04
N ALA A 113 11.10 10.63 12.78
CA ALA A 113 10.33 11.34 13.78
C ALA A 113 8.86 11.42 13.37
N ILE A 114 8.00 11.62 14.37
CA ILE A 114 6.62 12.05 14.12
C ILE A 114 6.67 13.54 13.74
N VAL A 115 5.91 13.94 12.71
CA VAL A 115 5.81 15.36 12.30
C VAL A 115 5.37 16.20 13.52
N ASP A 116 6.12 17.26 13.82
CA ASP A 116 5.95 18.12 15.01
C ASP A 116 5.98 17.37 16.37
N GLY A 117 6.50 16.15 16.38
CA GLY A 117 6.53 15.26 17.53
C GLY A 117 7.95 14.83 17.93
N GLN A 118 8.01 13.70 18.64
CA GLN A 118 9.28 13.14 19.11
C GLN A 118 10.01 12.34 18.02
N SER A 119 11.34 12.24 18.16
CA SER A 119 12.15 11.29 17.40
C SER A 119 11.77 9.86 17.76
N LEU A 120 11.71 8.99 16.75
CA LEU A 120 11.55 7.55 16.88
C LEU A 120 12.85 6.80 16.57
N THR A 121 13.92 7.53 16.25
CA THR A 121 15.18 6.97 15.72
C THR A 121 15.77 5.89 16.63
N ASP A 122 15.72 6.09 17.95
CA ASP A 122 16.26 5.15 18.93
C ASP A 122 15.43 3.85 19.06
N SER A 123 14.19 3.85 18.54
CA SER A 123 13.30 2.68 18.55
C SER A 123 13.44 1.81 17.30
N ILE A 124 14.23 2.25 16.31
CA ILE A 124 14.36 1.57 15.03
C ILE A 124 15.11 0.25 15.21
N SER A 125 14.54 -0.82 14.66
CA SER A 125 15.21 -2.10 14.44
C SER A 125 15.13 -2.47 12.97
N ILE A 126 16.23 -2.91 12.37
CA ILE A 126 16.27 -3.30 10.95
C ILE A 126 16.71 -4.75 10.84
N ASP A 127 15.82 -5.58 10.31
CA ASP A 127 16.10 -6.97 9.91
C ASP A 127 16.11 -7.05 8.38
N GLU A 128 17.31 -6.95 7.81
CA GLU A 128 17.58 -6.87 6.36
C GLU A 128 16.71 -5.83 5.63
N THR A 129 15.55 -6.27 5.15
CA THR A 129 14.61 -5.49 4.34
C THR A 129 13.43 -4.95 5.14
N VAL A 130 13.26 -5.33 6.40
CA VAL A 130 12.15 -4.87 7.24
C VAL A 130 12.69 -4.02 8.36
N MET A 131 12.29 -2.75 8.34
CA MET A 131 12.48 -1.84 9.45
C MET A 131 11.23 -1.88 10.32
N SER A 132 11.38 -1.98 11.64
CA SER A 132 10.32 -1.78 12.61
C SER A 132 10.66 -0.61 13.54
N MET A 133 9.63 0.09 14.01
CA MET A 133 9.74 1.19 14.97
C MET A 133 8.57 1.15 15.95
N SER A 134 8.83 1.42 17.22
CA SER A 134 7.78 1.49 18.24
C SER A 134 7.13 2.86 18.23
N LEU A 135 5.81 2.90 18.35
CA LEU A 135 5.06 4.13 18.51
C LEU A 135 5.02 4.52 20.01
N PRO A 136 5.16 5.81 20.33
CA PRO A 136 5.09 6.28 21.72
C PRO A 136 3.67 6.17 22.30
N GLN A 137 2.66 6.18 21.43
CA GLN A 137 1.27 5.92 21.74
C GLN A 137 0.70 4.98 20.69
N SER A 138 -0.14 4.02 21.12
CA SER A 138 -0.83 3.13 20.20
C SER A 138 -1.68 3.92 19.21
N LEU A 139 -1.57 3.60 17.93
CA LEU A 139 -2.40 4.16 16.87
C LEU A 139 -3.70 3.36 16.78
N LEU A 140 -4.84 3.94 17.16
CA LEU A 140 -6.11 3.23 17.22
C LEU A 140 -6.72 3.04 15.82
N PRO A 141 -7.68 2.09 15.67
CA PRO A 141 -8.43 1.95 14.42
C PRO A 141 -9.04 3.28 13.94
N GLY A 142 -8.71 3.65 12.71
CA GLY A 142 -9.16 4.87 12.05
C GLY A 142 -8.29 6.11 12.30
N GLU A 143 -7.33 6.07 13.22
CA GLU A 143 -6.41 7.17 13.49
C GLU A 143 -5.26 7.23 12.46
N GLN A 144 -4.62 8.40 12.39
CA GLN A 144 -3.46 8.72 11.55
C GLN A 144 -2.36 9.32 12.41
#